data_AF-A0A414IPN0-F1
#
_entry.id   AF-A0A414IPN0-F1
#
_cell.length_a   1.000
_cell.length_b   1.000
_cell.length_c   1.000
_cell.angle_alpha   90.00
_cell.angle_beta   90.00
_cell.angle_gamma   90.00
#
_symmetry.space_group_name_H-M   'P 1'
#
loop_
_entity.id
_entity.type
_entity.pdbx_description
1 polymer ?
#
loop_
_entity_poly.entity_id
_entity_poly.type
_entity_poly.pdbx_seq_one_letter_code
_entity_poly.pdbx_strand_id
1 'polypeptide(L)'
;MDIFKLGDKILALLEAVFGFWNNQISLVFAMLGQSPVSFKGGGPWAVIEGIEPVFVAVGSSLVVLFFVIGFCSESIDVKDEMRFESIFRMLIRLGLAEWFVANNVTIMKAFFTSIGNLVGLISAGTTTQLAIDSTQADIIKGLGFGESLVMLILTALLAIIIIICGFFIIYTVYFRFLKILIIVPLGAIACSTMAGNRMVSHTMATYCKYFLSCVFEA
;
A
#
# COMPACT_ATOMS: atom_id res chain seq x y z
N MET A 1 -52.45 8.75 -18.70
CA MET A 1 -51.82 7.42 -18.80
C MET A 1 -50.38 7.53 -18.30
N ASP A 2 -50.20 8.11 -17.11
CA ASP A 2 -48.91 8.68 -16.67
C ASP A 2 -48.35 8.00 -15.41
N ILE A 3 -49.02 6.96 -14.91
CA ILE A 3 -48.63 6.19 -13.73
C ILE A 3 -47.50 5.17 -14.01
N PHE A 4 -47.15 4.95 -15.28
CA PHE A 4 -46.27 3.86 -15.71
C PHE A 4 -44.99 4.29 -16.44
N LYS A 5 -44.62 5.58 -16.39
CA LYS A 5 -43.29 6.03 -16.84
C LYS A 5 -42.23 5.65 -15.79
N LEU A 6 -41.88 4.36 -15.75
CA LEU A 6 -40.81 3.84 -14.89
C LEU A 6 -39.42 4.26 -15.37
N GLY A 7 -39.26 4.64 -16.64
CA GLY A 7 -37.99 5.07 -17.24
C GLY A 7 -37.27 6.16 -16.45
N ASP A 8 -38.01 7.18 -15.98
CA ASP A 8 -37.43 8.28 -15.18
C ASP A 8 -36.88 7.79 -13.83
N LYS A 9 -37.54 6.80 -13.21
CA LYS A 9 -37.08 6.20 -11.94
C LYS A 9 -35.84 5.31 -12.13
N ILE A 10 -35.78 4.58 -13.25
CA ILE A 10 -34.63 3.74 -13.61
C ILE A 10 -33.41 4.62 -13.87
N LEU A 11 -33.61 5.71 -14.63
CA LEU A 11 -32.56 6.69 -14.91
C LEU A 11 -32.02 7.30 -13.61
N ALA A 12 -32.90 7.79 -12.73
CA ALA A 12 -32.50 8.38 -11.45
C ALA A 12 -31.72 7.39 -10.56
N LEU A 13 -32.11 6.11 -10.57
CA LEU A 13 -31.39 5.07 -9.83
C LEU A 13 -30.01 4.79 -10.42
N LEU A 14 -29.89 4.76 -11.75
CA LEU A 14 -28.61 4.58 -12.44
C LEU A 14 -27.67 5.77 -12.21
N GLU A 15 -28.19 7.00 -12.30
CA GLU A 15 -27.44 8.23 -12.01
C GLU A 15 -26.93 8.25 -10.56
N ALA A 16 -27.76 7.85 -9.59
CA ALA A 16 -27.36 7.76 -8.20
C ALA A 16 -26.24 6.73 -7.97
N VAL A 17 -26.33 5.56 -8.61
CA VAL A 17 -25.35 4.48 -8.49
C VAL A 17 -24.03 4.83 -9.18
N PHE A 18 -24.07 5.46 -10.35
CA PHE A 18 -22.87 5.91 -11.06
C PHE A 18 -22.22 7.09 -10.32
N GLY A 19 -23.02 7.99 -9.75
CA GLY A 19 -22.54 9.04 -8.86
C GLY A 19 -21.84 8.47 -7.62
N PHE A 20 -22.42 7.45 -6.99
CA PHE A 20 -21.79 6.72 -5.89
C PHE A 20 -20.45 6.11 -6.32
N TRP A 21 -20.42 5.36 -7.44
CA TRP A 21 -19.20 4.75 -7.95
C TRP A 21 -18.10 5.78 -8.22
N ASN A 22 -18.41 6.86 -8.94
CA ASN A 22 -17.46 7.92 -9.24
C ASN A 22 -16.89 8.54 -7.97
N ASN A 23 -17.73 8.72 -6.93
CA ASN A 23 -17.26 9.18 -5.63
C ASN A 23 -16.33 8.15 -4.95
N GLN A 24 -16.69 6.86 -4.95
CA GLN A 24 -15.82 5.81 -4.39
C GLN A 24 -14.45 5.77 -5.10
N ILE A 25 -14.44 5.81 -6.43
CA ILE A 25 -13.21 5.82 -7.22
C ILE A 25 -12.38 7.08 -6.94
N SER A 26 -13.02 8.25 -6.85
CA SER A 26 -12.34 9.50 -6.48
C SER A 26 -11.70 9.40 -5.09
N LEU A 27 -12.42 8.87 -4.11
CA LEU A 27 -11.88 8.63 -2.76
C LEU A 27 -10.70 7.65 -2.77
N VAL A 28 -10.79 6.58 -3.56
CA VAL A 28 -9.70 5.61 -3.69
C VAL A 28 -8.46 6.26 -4.30
N PHE A 29 -8.59 7.05 -5.36
CA PHE A 29 -7.46 7.78 -5.93
C PHE A 29 -6.89 8.82 -4.97
N ALA A 30 -7.75 9.52 -4.22
CA ALA A 30 -7.30 10.44 -3.18
C ALA A 30 -6.51 9.71 -2.08
N MET A 31 -6.96 8.52 -1.67
CA MET A 31 -6.25 7.69 -0.69
C MET A 31 -4.93 7.14 -1.26
N LEU A 32 -4.92 6.64 -2.51
CA LEU A 32 -3.71 6.13 -3.17
C LEU A 32 -2.65 7.22 -3.38
N GLY A 33 -3.06 8.47 -3.59
CA GLY A 33 -2.16 9.61 -3.71
C GLY A 33 -1.61 10.12 -2.37
N GLN A 34 -2.19 9.69 -1.24
CA GLN A 34 -1.69 10.05 0.08
C GLN A 34 -0.55 9.14 0.52
N SER A 35 0.47 9.74 1.13
CA SER A 35 1.52 8.97 1.79
C SER A 35 0.97 8.31 3.06
N PRO A 36 1.45 7.11 3.45
CA PRO A 36 1.12 6.47 4.73
C PRO A 36 1.37 7.35 5.96
N VAL A 37 2.29 8.32 5.84
CA VAL A 37 2.61 9.30 6.89
C VAL A 37 1.45 10.28 7.13
N SER A 38 0.73 10.67 6.06
CA SER A 38 -0.39 11.61 6.12
C SER A 38 -1.75 10.90 6.27
N PHE A 39 -1.76 9.57 6.27
CA PHE A 39 -2.99 8.78 6.32
C PHE A 39 -3.81 9.10 7.58
N LYS A 40 -5.11 9.39 7.39
CA LYS A 40 -6.03 9.85 8.46
C LYS A 40 -5.46 11.01 9.30
N GLY A 41 -4.78 11.96 8.66
CA GLY A 41 -4.20 13.12 9.33
C GLY A 41 -2.94 12.80 10.15
N GLY A 42 -2.31 11.65 9.92
CA GLY A 42 -1.06 11.25 10.58
C GLY A 42 -1.22 10.63 11.96
N GLY A 43 -2.45 10.48 12.47
CA GLY A 43 -2.70 9.84 13.77
C GLY A 43 -2.11 8.44 13.90
N PRO A 44 -2.38 7.51 12.96
CA PRO A 44 -1.78 6.18 12.98
C PRO A 44 -0.25 6.20 12.87
N TRP A 45 0.29 7.14 12.09
CA TRP A 45 1.74 7.28 11.92
C TRP A 45 2.43 7.80 13.20
N ALA A 46 1.80 8.73 13.93
CA ALA A 46 2.31 9.21 15.20
C ALA A 46 2.46 8.09 16.25
N VAL A 47 1.58 7.08 16.22
CA VAL A 47 1.72 5.88 17.05
C VAL A 47 2.97 5.09 16.66
N ILE A 48 3.22 4.95 15.35
CA ILE A 48 4.42 4.28 14.82
C ILE A 48 5.68 5.03 15.23
N GLU A 49 5.72 6.35 15.09
CA GLU A 49 6.85 7.18 15.54
C GLU A 49 7.08 7.09 17.06
N GLY A 50 6.01 6.89 17.85
CA GLY A 50 6.14 6.69 19.29
C GLY A 50 6.76 5.35 19.68
N ILE A 51 6.48 4.27 18.94
CA ILE A 51 7.03 2.93 19.24
C ILE A 51 8.38 2.67 18.55
N GLU A 52 8.69 3.40 17.48
CA GLU A 52 9.88 3.17 16.67
C GLU A 52 11.21 3.21 17.45
N PRO A 53 11.44 4.13 18.41
CA PRO A 53 12.69 4.15 19.15
C PRO A 53 12.97 2.85 19.91
N VAL A 54 11.92 2.14 20.35
CA VAL A 54 12.04 0.83 20.99
C VAL A 54 12.52 -0.23 19.99
N PHE A 55 11.95 -0.24 18.79
CA PHE A 55 12.37 -1.17 17.74
C PHE A 55 13.77 -0.88 17.23
N VAL A 56 14.16 0.39 17.14
CA VAL A 56 15.54 0.81 16.81
C VAL A 56 16.51 0.35 17.89
N ALA A 57 16.20 0.56 19.17
CA ALA A 57 17.03 0.09 20.28
C ALA A 57 17.21 -1.44 20.28
N VAL A 58 16.13 -2.18 20.04
CA VAL A 58 16.18 -3.65 19.88
C VAL A 58 17.01 -4.01 18.64
N GLY A 59 16.80 -3.34 17.51
CA GLY A 59 17.57 -3.55 16.28
C GLY A 59 19.07 -3.35 16.48
N SER A 60 19.49 -2.25 17.11
CA SER A 60 20.89 -1.94 17.41
C SER A 60 21.51 -3.00 18.34
N SER A 61 20.75 -3.53 19.30
CA SER A 61 21.22 -4.63 20.14
C SER A 61 21.42 -5.94 19.35
N LEU A 62 20.53 -6.22 18.40
CA LEU A 62 20.59 -7.38 17.53
C LEU A 62 21.73 -7.28 16.50
N VAL A 63 22.08 -6.07 16.05
CA VAL A 63 23.24 -5.84 15.16
C VAL A 63 24.50 -6.44 15.76
N VAL A 64 24.74 -6.21 17.05
CA VAL A 64 25.93 -6.74 17.74
C VAL A 64 25.89 -8.26 17.82
N LEU A 65 24.73 -8.85 18.13
CA LEU A 65 24.58 -10.30 18.20
C LEU A 65 24.80 -10.97 16.84
N PHE A 66 24.17 -10.44 15.78
CA PHE A 66 24.34 -10.98 14.43
C PHE A 66 25.76 -10.78 13.92
N PHE A 67 26.40 -9.66 14.25
CA PHE A 67 27.81 -9.44 13.95
C PHE A 67 28.70 -10.51 14.58
N VAL A 68 28.54 -10.81 15.87
CA VAL A 68 29.33 -11.86 16.55
C VAL A 68 29.09 -13.23 15.90
N ILE A 69 27.85 -13.57 15.55
CA ILE A 69 27.54 -14.81 14.84
C ILE A 69 28.21 -14.85 13.46
N GLY A 70 28.17 -13.74 12.73
CA GLY A 70 28.85 -13.58 11.43
C GLY A 70 30.36 -13.76 11.57
N PHE A 71 30.96 -13.04 12.51
CA PHE A 71 32.38 -13.09 12.82
C PHE A 71 32.84 -14.49 13.20
N CYS A 72 32.14 -15.18 14.11
CA CYS A 72 32.48 -16.54 14.50
C CYS A 72 32.32 -17.54 13.34
N SER A 73 31.31 -17.38 12.49
CA SER A 73 31.11 -18.25 11.33
C SER A 73 32.13 -18.03 10.21
N GLU A 74 32.66 -16.81 10.11
CA GLU A 74 33.62 -16.37 9.08
C GLU A 74 35.06 -16.36 9.62
N SER A 75 35.29 -16.83 10.86
CA SER A 75 36.62 -17.03 11.46
C SER A 75 37.00 -18.50 11.60
N ILE A 76 36.21 -19.43 11.03
CA ILE A 76 36.49 -20.87 11.07
C ILE A 76 37.65 -21.23 10.12
N ASP A 77 37.98 -20.40 9.12
CA ASP A 77 39.08 -20.60 8.18
C ASP A 77 40.27 -19.68 8.49
N VAL A 78 40.79 -19.84 9.72
CA VAL A 78 41.85 -19.02 10.36
C VAL A 78 43.12 -18.84 9.51
N LYS A 79 43.37 -19.73 8.52
CA LYS A 79 44.62 -19.75 7.75
C LYS A 79 44.68 -18.73 6.60
N ASP A 80 43.54 -18.27 6.07
CA ASP A 80 43.49 -17.27 4.98
C ASP A 80 42.83 -15.93 5.41
N GLU A 81 42.14 -15.89 6.56
CA GLU A 81 41.19 -14.82 6.92
C GLU A 81 41.75 -13.68 7.80
N MET A 82 43.00 -13.76 8.28
CA MET A 82 43.67 -12.64 8.98
C MET A 82 44.15 -11.52 8.01
N ARG A 83 43.74 -11.54 6.74
CA ARG A 83 43.95 -10.43 5.82
C ARG A 83 43.12 -9.24 6.26
N PHE A 84 43.78 -8.08 6.38
CA PHE A 84 43.15 -6.79 6.72
C PHE A 84 41.87 -6.50 5.92
N GLU A 85 41.82 -6.93 4.65
CA GLU A 85 40.65 -6.79 3.78
C GLU A 85 39.37 -7.44 4.37
N SER A 86 39.48 -8.63 4.99
CA SER A 86 38.32 -9.35 5.53
C SER A 86 37.74 -8.64 6.75
N ILE A 87 38.62 -8.25 7.69
CA ILE A 87 38.24 -7.48 8.89
C ILE A 87 37.63 -6.13 8.50
N PHE A 88 38.25 -5.43 7.55
CA PHE A 88 37.75 -4.14 7.08
C PHE A 88 36.36 -4.26 6.42
N ARG A 89 36.15 -5.31 5.61
CA ARG A 89 34.84 -5.61 5.01
C ARG A 89 33.76 -5.88 6.07
N MET A 90 34.08 -6.63 7.13
CA MET A 90 33.16 -6.87 8.24
C MET A 90 32.82 -5.58 9.02
N LEU A 91 33.81 -4.72 9.26
CA LEU A 91 33.60 -3.43 9.94
C LEU A 91 32.73 -2.46 9.14
N ILE A 92 32.94 -2.37 7.82
CA ILE A 92 32.07 -1.57 6.94
C ILE A 92 30.63 -2.06 7.03
N ARG A 93 30.43 -3.38 6.97
CA ARG A 93 29.11 -3.99 7.02
C ARG A 93 28.39 -3.74 8.34
N LEU A 94 29.12 -3.79 9.46
CA LEU A 94 28.61 -3.43 10.79
C LEU A 94 28.17 -1.96 10.85
N GLY A 95 29.03 -1.05 10.39
CA GLY A 95 28.72 0.39 10.37
C GLY A 95 27.52 0.72 9.50
N LEU A 96 27.41 0.08 8.33
CA LEU A 96 26.22 0.21 7.47
C LEU A 96 24.98 -0.35 8.17
N ALA A 97 25.05 -1.52 8.79
CA ALA A 97 23.91 -2.13 9.47
C ALA A 97 23.35 -1.22 10.57
N GLU A 98 24.22 -0.68 11.43
CA GLU A 98 23.80 0.25 12.47
C GLU A 98 23.17 1.53 11.88
N TRP A 99 23.77 2.07 10.82
CA TRP A 99 23.24 3.24 10.14
C TRP A 99 21.84 2.99 9.53
N PHE A 100 21.63 1.82 8.91
CA PHE A 100 20.33 1.42 8.36
C PHE A 100 19.27 1.21 9.45
N VAL A 101 19.64 0.64 10.60
CA VAL A 101 18.73 0.49 11.75
C VAL A 101 18.30 1.86 12.28
N ALA A 102 19.26 2.77 12.48
CA ALA A 102 18.99 4.12 13.00
C ALA A 102 18.23 5.03 12.03
N ASN A 103 18.30 4.77 10.72
CA ASN A 103 17.65 5.58 9.68
C ASN A 103 16.52 4.85 8.95
N ASN A 104 16.02 3.73 9.49
CA ASN A 104 15.05 2.88 8.80
C ASN A 104 13.79 3.65 8.36
N VAL A 105 13.21 4.47 9.24
CA VAL A 105 12.00 5.24 9.00
C VAL A 105 12.25 6.34 8.00
N THR A 106 13.39 7.02 8.07
CA THR A 106 13.78 8.06 7.11
C THR A 106 13.84 7.49 5.69
N ILE A 107 14.44 6.31 5.53
CA ILE A 107 14.53 5.62 4.24
C ILE A 107 13.14 5.23 3.75
N MET A 108 12.31 4.64 4.60
CA MET A 108 10.95 4.23 4.23
C MET A 108 10.06 5.41 3.85
N LYS A 109 10.16 6.54 4.57
CA LYS A 109 9.47 7.79 4.22
C LYS A 109 9.87 8.25 2.81
N ALA A 110 11.15 8.18 2.44
CA ALA A 110 11.62 8.54 1.11
C ALA A 110 10.99 7.65 0.01
N PHE A 111 10.86 6.33 0.25
CA PHE A 111 10.14 5.44 -0.66
C PHE A 111 8.66 5.80 -0.78
N PHE A 112 7.99 6.09 0.34
CA PHE A 112 6.59 6.52 0.33
C PHE A 112 6.36 7.81 -0.46
N THR A 113 7.22 8.81 -0.30
CA THR A 113 7.15 10.05 -1.07
C THR A 113 7.38 9.80 -2.56
N SER A 114 8.36 8.97 -2.90
CA SER A 114 8.69 8.65 -4.30
C SER A 114 7.51 7.97 -5.00
N ILE A 115 6.87 7.01 -4.32
CA ILE A 115 5.71 6.30 -4.86
C ILE A 115 4.47 7.19 -4.89
N GLY A 116 4.26 8.05 -3.88
CA GLY A 116 3.19 9.04 -3.91
C GLY A 116 3.31 9.99 -5.11
N ASN A 117 4.52 10.46 -5.42
CA ASN A 117 4.78 11.27 -6.61
C ASN A 117 4.52 10.49 -7.90
N LEU A 118 4.91 9.21 -7.97
CA LEU A 118 4.65 8.35 -9.12
C LEU A 118 3.15 8.14 -9.34
N VAL A 119 2.38 7.84 -8.28
CA VAL A 119 0.92 7.72 -8.35
C VAL A 119 0.29 9.05 -8.77
N GLY A 120 0.80 10.18 -8.27
CA GLY A 120 0.37 11.51 -8.69
C GLY A 120 0.60 11.79 -10.19
N LEU A 121 1.71 11.32 -10.75
CA LEU A 121 1.98 11.42 -12.19
C LEU A 121 1.08 10.51 -13.03
N ILE A 122 0.77 9.30 -12.53
CA ILE A 122 -0.12 8.34 -13.22
C ILE A 122 -1.58 8.81 -13.17
N SER A 123 -2.01 9.43 -12.06
CA SER A 123 -3.39 9.90 -11.89
C SER A 123 -3.69 11.20 -12.63
N ALA A 124 -2.68 11.95 -13.06
CA ALA A 124 -2.78 13.26 -13.73
C ALA A 124 -3.46 13.26 -15.12
N GLY A 125 -4.12 12.17 -15.54
CA GLY A 125 -4.80 12.12 -16.83
C GLY A 125 -5.86 11.04 -17.04
N THR A 126 -6.14 10.16 -16.05
CA THR A 126 -6.94 8.95 -16.32
C THR A 126 -7.89 8.59 -15.18
N THR A 127 -8.74 9.52 -14.74
CA THR A 127 -9.96 9.13 -14.02
C THR A 127 -11.12 9.13 -15.01
N THR A 128 -11.44 7.96 -15.55
CA THR A 128 -12.66 7.78 -16.35
C THR A 128 -13.86 7.85 -15.43
N GLN A 129 -14.64 8.94 -15.52
CA GLN A 129 -15.93 9.03 -14.85
C GLN A 129 -16.95 8.22 -15.64
N LEU A 130 -17.73 7.39 -14.94
CA LEU A 130 -18.92 6.79 -15.54
C LEU A 130 -19.96 7.89 -15.72
N ALA A 131 -20.30 8.20 -16.97
CA ALA A 131 -21.39 9.09 -17.32
C ALA A 131 -22.38 8.32 -18.21
N ILE A 132 -23.67 8.60 -18.04
CA ILE A 132 -24.71 8.11 -18.95
C ILE A 132 -24.73 9.07 -20.14
N ASP A 133 -24.54 8.56 -21.36
CA ASP A 133 -24.66 9.39 -22.55
C ASP A 133 -26.12 9.82 -22.76
N SER A 134 -26.34 11.04 -23.26
CA SER A 134 -27.68 11.60 -23.42
C SER A 134 -28.55 10.77 -24.36
N THR A 135 -27.96 10.13 -25.36
CA THR A 135 -28.68 9.22 -26.27
C THR A 135 -29.20 7.97 -25.55
N GLN A 136 -28.44 7.44 -24.58
CA GLN A 136 -28.86 6.29 -23.77
C GLN A 136 -29.94 6.68 -22.76
N ALA A 137 -29.84 7.87 -22.18
CA ALA A 137 -30.85 8.40 -21.27
C ALA A 137 -32.22 8.56 -21.97
N ASP A 138 -32.23 9.04 -23.22
CA ASP A 138 -33.47 9.22 -23.99
C ASP A 138 -34.11 7.89 -24.39
N ILE A 139 -33.30 6.87 -24.72
CA ILE A 139 -33.79 5.50 -24.95
C ILE A 139 -34.42 4.93 -23.67
N ILE A 140 -33.79 5.13 -22.50
CA ILE A 140 -34.29 4.64 -21.21
C ILE A 140 -35.63 5.29 -20.83
N LYS A 141 -35.82 6.58 -21.14
CA LYS A 141 -37.09 7.29 -20.92
C LYS A 141 -38.21 6.83 -21.88
N GLY A 142 -37.85 6.33 -23.05
CA GLY A 142 -38.78 5.93 -24.11
C GLY A 142 -39.28 4.48 -24.07
N LEU A 143 -38.86 3.65 -23.11
CA LEU A 143 -39.26 2.23 -23.07
C LEU A 143 -40.74 2.02 -22.72
N GLY A 144 -41.34 1.00 -23.35
CA GLY A 144 -42.68 0.50 -23.01
C GLY A 144 -42.74 -0.14 -21.61
N PHE A 145 -43.94 -0.31 -21.05
CA PHE A 145 -44.15 -0.78 -19.66
C PHE A 145 -43.46 -2.12 -19.36
N GLY A 146 -43.61 -3.10 -20.25
CA GLY A 146 -43.03 -4.44 -20.06
C GLY A 146 -41.50 -4.42 -20.05
N GLU A 147 -40.89 -3.65 -20.96
CA GLU A 147 -39.42 -3.56 -21.06
C GLU A 147 -38.82 -2.71 -19.92
N SER A 148 -39.52 -1.66 -19.47
CA SER A 148 -39.15 -0.87 -18.28
C SER A 148 -39.10 -1.73 -17.02
N LEU A 149 -40.03 -2.67 -16.84
CA LEU A 149 -40.06 -3.54 -15.66
C LEU A 149 -38.85 -4.49 -15.62
N VAL A 150 -38.47 -5.06 -16.77
CA VAL A 150 -37.27 -5.89 -16.90
C VAL A 150 -36.00 -5.07 -16.66
N MET A 151 -35.91 -3.87 -17.23
CA MET A 151 -34.77 -2.97 -17.02
C MET A 151 -34.63 -2.56 -15.55
N LEU A 152 -35.73 -2.26 -14.85
CA LEU A 152 -35.68 -1.92 -13.43
C LEU A 152 -35.09 -3.04 -12.57
N ILE A 153 -35.46 -4.30 -12.84
CA ILE A 153 -34.91 -5.46 -12.12
C ILE A 153 -33.41 -5.60 -12.40
N LEU A 154 -32.99 -5.43 -13.66
CA LEU A 154 -31.58 -5.50 -14.04
C LEU A 154 -30.76 -4.38 -13.42
N THR A 155 -31.25 -3.14 -13.48
CA THR A 155 -30.60 -1.96 -12.90
C THR A 155 -30.49 -2.10 -11.38
N ALA A 156 -31.52 -2.63 -10.70
CA ALA A 156 -31.48 -2.88 -9.26
C ALA A 156 -30.42 -3.93 -8.87
N LEU A 157 -30.31 -5.02 -9.64
CA LEU A 157 -29.27 -6.03 -9.44
C LEU A 157 -27.86 -5.46 -9.64
N LEU A 158 -27.67 -4.70 -10.72
CA LEU A 158 -26.39 -4.06 -11.04
C LEU A 158 -26.01 -3.01 -9.97
N ALA A 159 -26.98 -2.27 -9.44
CA ALA A 159 -26.78 -1.33 -8.34
C ALA A 159 -26.20 -2.02 -7.10
N ILE A 160 -26.75 -3.17 -6.70
CA ILE A 160 -26.26 -3.93 -5.55
C ILE A 160 -24.81 -4.37 -5.77
N ILE A 161 -24.49 -4.87 -6.97
CA ILE A 161 -23.13 -5.31 -7.32
C ILE A 161 -22.14 -4.14 -7.26
N ILE A 162 -22.49 -2.99 -7.84
CA ILE A 162 -21.64 -1.78 -7.83
C ILE A 162 -21.39 -1.31 -6.40
N ILE A 163 -22.41 -1.32 -5.54
CA ILE A 163 -22.26 -0.91 -4.14
C ILE A 163 -21.28 -1.83 -3.41
N ILE A 164 -21.44 -3.15 -3.52
CA ILE A 164 -20.53 -4.13 -2.89
C ILE A 164 -19.11 -3.97 -3.42
N CYS A 165 -18.94 -3.85 -4.73
CA CYS A 165 -17.64 -3.65 -5.37
C CYS A 165 -16.97 -2.36 -4.88
N GLY A 166 -17.71 -1.25 -4.79
CA GLY A 166 -17.20 0.02 -4.29
C GLY A 166 -16.65 -0.09 -2.86
N PHE A 167 -17.37 -0.77 -1.97
CA PHE A 167 -16.89 -1.04 -0.61
C PHE A 167 -15.64 -1.93 -0.60
N PHE A 168 -15.57 -2.94 -1.45
CA PHE A 168 -14.42 -3.84 -1.52
C PHE A 168 -13.15 -3.11 -1.96
N ILE A 169 -13.25 -2.19 -2.92
CA ILE A 169 -12.09 -1.39 -3.38
C ILE A 169 -11.58 -0.48 -2.25
N ILE A 170 -12.45 0.18 -1.49
CA ILE A 170 -12.00 0.99 -0.35
C ILE A 170 -11.36 0.10 0.71
N TYR A 171 -11.94 -1.06 0.99
CA TYR A 171 -11.42 -2.00 1.98
C TYR A 171 -10.00 -2.47 1.63
N THR A 172 -9.72 -2.81 0.38
CA THR A 172 -8.38 -3.26 -0.04
C THR A 172 -7.34 -2.16 0.12
N VAL A 173 -7.65 -0.94 -0.30
CA VAL A 173 -6.75 0.23 -0.15
C VAL A 173 -6.51 0.54 1.33
N TYR A 174 -7.54 0.46 2.17
CA TYR A 174 -7.41 0.68 3.61
C TYR A 174 -6.52 -0.36 4.28
N PHE A 175 -6.72 -1.65 3.97
CA PHE A 175 -5.95 -2.74 4.57
C PHE A 175 -4.48 -2.70 4.17
N ARG A 176 -4.19 -2.23 2.95
CA ARG A 176 -2.81 -1.95 2.52
C ARG A 176 -2.11 -0.94 3.43
N PHE A 177 -2.73 0.19 3.74
CA PHE A 177 -2.14 1.17 4.65
C PHE A 177 -1.85 0.58 6.04
N LEU A 178 -2.75 -0.25 6.56
CA LEU A 178 -2.51 -0.95 7.83
C LEU A 178 -1.33 -1.93 7.75
N LYS A 179 -1.21 -2.72 6.67
CA LYS A 179 -0.05 -3.60 6.46
C LYS A 179 1.26 -2.80 6.46
N ILE A 180 1.29 -1.66 5.77
CA ILE A 180 2.46 -0.77 5.69
C ILE A 180 2.83 -0.21 7.07
N LEU A 181 1.84 0.20 7.88
CA LEU A 181 2.10 0.72 9.22
C LEU A 181 2.72 -0.36 10.15
N ILE A 182 2.29 -1.61 10.01
CA ILE A 182 2.80 -2.73 10.84
C ILE A 182 4.23 -3.14 10.44
N ILE A 183 4.55 -3.13 9.14
CA ILE A 183 5.86 -3.58 8.65
C ILE A 183 6.99 -2.57 8.91
N VAL A 184 6.67 -1.28 9.02
CA VAL A 184 7.67 -0.20 9.17
C VAL A 184 8.56 -0.39 10.42
N PRO A 185 8.03 -0.55 11.64
CA PRO A 185 8.85 -0.80 12.83
C PRO A 185 9.72 -2.07 12.72
N LEU A 186 9.20 -3.12 12.07
CA LEU A 186 9.91 -4.38 11.88
C LEU A 186 11.15 -4.23 10.98
N GLY A 187 11.25 -3.14 10.21
CA GLY A 187 12.43 -2.88 9.41
C GLY A 187 13.70 -2.66 10.21
N ALA A 188 13.62 -2.09 11.43
CA ALA A 188 14.81 -1.97 12.29
C ALA A 188 15.39 -3.36 12.61
N ILE A 189 14.52 -4.30 12.94
CA ILE A 189 14.91 -5.68 13.22
C ILE A 189 15.45 -6.35 11.96
N ALA A 190 14.79 -6.18 10.81
CA ALA A 190 15.27 -6.75 9.56
C ALA A 190 16.63 -6.19 9.14
N CYS A 191 16.86 -4.87 9.27
CA CYS A 191 18.14 -4.23 8.98
C CYS A 191 19.28 -4.73 9.87
N SER A 192 18.99 -5.09 11.12
CA SER A 192 20.00 -5.66 12.03
C SER A 192 20.62 -6.96 11.52
N THR A 193 19.85 -7.76 10.76
CA THR A 193 20.31 -9.04 10.19
C THR A 193 21.39 -8.86 9.12
N MET A 194 21.56 -7.65 8.58
CA MET A 194 22.60 -7.35 7.60
C MET A 194 24.01 -7.50 8.18
N ALA A 195 24.20 -7.34 9.49
CA ALA A 195 25.50 -7.48 10.14
C ALA A 195 25.99 -8.95 10.23
N GLY A 196 25.11 -9.95 10.08
CA GLY A 196 25.45 -11.36 10.21
C GLY A 196 25.93 -12.05 8.93
N ASN A 197 26.15 -13.38 8.96
CA ASN A 197 26.60 -14.13 7.77
C ASN A 197 25.58 -14.06 6.61
N ARG A 198 25.96 -14.46 5.39
CA ARG A 198 25.15 -14.49 4.16
C ARG A 198 23.75 -15.08 4.36
N MET A 199 23.62 -16.12 5.20
CA MET A 199 22.33 -16.73 5.54
C MET A 199 21.41 -15.76 6.30
N VAL A 200 21.92 -15.10 7.34
CA VAL A 200 21.16 -14.17 8.19
C VAL A 200 20.79 -12.91 7.42
N SER A 201 21.72 -12.42 6.59
CA SER A 201 21.54 -11.24 5.74
C SER A 201 20.48 -11.39 4.65
N HIS A 202 20.16 -12.62 4.24
CA HIS A 202 19.08 -12.87 3.28
C HIS A 202 17.71 -12.43 3.84
N THR A 203 17.55 -12.40 5.16
CA THR A 203 16.36 -11.90 5.83
C THR A 203 16.07 -10.44 5.48
N MET A 204 17.10 -9.58 5.48
CA MET A 204 16.94 -8.18 5.06
C MET A 204 16.50 -8.07 3.59
N ALA A 205 17.08 -8.86 2.69
CA ALA A 205 16.69 -8.84 1.27
C ALA A 205 15.23 -9.27 1.07
N THR A 206 14.79 -10.31 1.78
CA THR A 206 13.38 -10.76 1.77
C THR A 206 12.46 -9.68 2.33
N TYR A 207 12.85 -9.03 3.43
CA TYR A 207 12.11 -7.91 3.99
C TYR A 207 11.97 -6.76 2.99
N CYS A 208 13.06 -6.34 2.34
CA CYS A 208 13.01 -5.26 1.35
C CYS A 208 12.10 -5.61 0.16
N LYS A 209 12.14 -6.86 -0.32
CA LYS A 209 11.23 -7.33 -1.38
C LYS A 209 9.78 -7.27 -0.93
N TYR A 210 9.49 -7.75 0.28
CA TYR A 210 8.13 -7.74 0.83
C TYR A 210 7.62 -6.32 1.09
N PHE A 211 8.47 -5.45 1.65
CA PHE A 211 8.18 -4.03 1.83
C PHE A 211 7.85 -3.37 0.50
N LEU A 212 8.75 -3.46 -0.49
CA LEU A 212 8.51 -2.88 -1.82
C LEU A 212 7.24 -3.46 -2.45
N SER A 213 7.00 -4.78 -2.33
CA SER A 213 5.76 -5.39 -2.80
C SER A 213 4.54 -4.74 -2.16
N CYS A 214 4.51 -4.53 -0.84
CA CYS A 214 3.39 -3.86 -0.16
C CYS A 214 3.27 -2.36 -0.52
N VAL A 215 4.39 -1.67 -0.74
CA VAL A 215 4.34 -0.26 -1.16
C VAL A 215 3.89 -0.11 -2.62
N PHE A 216 4.18 -1.08 -3.49
CA PHE A 216 3.76 -1.09 -4.89
C PHE A 216 2.43 -1.81 -5.16
N GLU A 217 1.86 -2.54 -4.19
CA GLU A 217 0.55 -3.19 -4.27
C GLU A 217 -0.53 -2.11 -4.50
N ALA A 218 -0.90 -1.85 -5.75
CA ALA A 218 -1.93 -0.89 -6.15
C ALA A 218 -3.26 -1.58 -6.39
#